data_AF-A0A1D1YI65-F1
#
_entry.id   AF-A0A1D1YI65-F1
#
_cell.length_a   1.000
_cell.length_b   1.000
_cell.length_c   1.000
_cell.angle_alpha   90.00
_cell.angle_beta   90.00
_cell.angle_gamma   90.00
#
_symmetry.space_group_name_H-M   'P 1'
#
loop_
_entity.id
_entity.type
_entity.pdbx_description
1 polymer ?
#
loop_
_entity_poly.entity_id
_entity_poly.type
_entity_poly.pdbx_seq_one_letter_code
_entity_poly.pdbx_strand_id
1 'polypeptide(L)'
;MLNQLSRASGVFIPVTSLVLDCLEYRSSSNGHAGLGKACNFSSLLKVPKQLLKSQEFQEECILSALEQLSAHFAQWSYNISFPELATIPLIVLKSFHEKTTAESLRRLVRHLTDQVEQNSDFVQRKRDEVAFSPSDHASAESFLQFEKSSSNAPFIQYLSNIQQKSSSRKLGAR
;
A
#
# COMPACT_ATOMS: atom_id res chain seq x y z
N MET A 1 -0.02 7.09 -10.26
CA MET A 1 -0.78 7.35 -11.50
C MET A 1 -1.82 6.26 -11.81
N LEU A 2 -1.46 4.97 -11.79
CA LEU A 2 -2.41 3.89 -12.14
C LEU A 2 -3.62 3.77 -11.19
N ASN A 3 -3.42 3.92 -9.88
CA ASN A 3 -4.55 3.98 -8.93
C ASN A 3 -5.50 5.15 -9.24
N GLN A 4 -4.96 6.32 -9.62
CA GLN A 4 -5.79 7.48 -9.97
C GLN A 4 -6.60 7.22 -11.24
N LEU A 5 -5.98 6.59 -12.26
CA LEU A 5 -6.66 6.22 -13.49
C LEU A 5 -7.76 5.18 -13.24
N SER A 6 -7.47 4.16 -12.42
CA SER A 6 -8.46 3.17 -12.00
C SER A 6 -9.66 3.84 -11.32
N ARG A 7 -9.41 4.76 -10.39
CA ARG A 7 -10.46 5.53 -9.71
C ARG A 7 -11.27 6.41 -10.65
N ALA A 8 -10.64 7.07 -11.62
CA ALA A 8 -11.31 7.96 -12.57
C ALA A 8 -12.13 7.21 -13.61
N SER A 9 -11.68 6.02 -14.02
CA SER A 9 -12.37 5.19 -15.03
C SER A 9 -13.39 4.22 -14.45
N GLY A 10 -13.32 3.94 -13.14
CA GLY A 10 -14.08 2.86 -12.51
C GLY A 10 -13.57 1.46 -12.88
N VAL A 11 -12.50 1.36 -13.68
CA VAL A 11 -11.95 0.09 -14.14
C VAL A 11 -10.90 -0.41 -13.14
N PHE A 12 -10.97 -1.69 -12.80
CA PHE A 12 -9.94 -2.34 -11.99
C PHE A 12 -8.60 -2.40 -12.75
N ILE A 13 -7.55 -1.87 -12.13
CA ILE A 13 -6.17 -2.00 -12.62
C ILE A 13 -5.37 -2.74 -11.56
N PRO A 14 -4.73 -3.89 -11.89
CA PRO A 14 -3.98 -4.69 -10.91
C PRO A 14 -2.63 -4.03 -10.56
N VAL A 15 -2.68 -2.95 -9.78
CA VAL A 15 -1.47 -2.21 -9.38
C VAL A 15 -0.57 -3.07 -8.51
N THR A 16 -1.14 -3.95 -7.70
CA THR A 16 -0.42 -4.92 -6.86
C THR A 16 0.63 -5.68 -7.67
N SER A 17 0.27 -6.32 -8.78
CA SER A 17 1.21 -7.11 -9.58
C SER A 17 2.36 -6.31 -10.17
N LEU A 18 2.23 -4.98 -10.30
CA LEU A 18 3.26 -4.12 -10.86
C LEU A 18 4.25 -3.61 -9.81
N VAL A 19 3.83 -3.53 -8.55
CA VAL A 19 4.63 -2.92 -7.47
C VAL A 19 5.26 -3.95 -6.53
N LEU A 20 4.77 -5.18 -6.52
CA LEU A 20 5.31 -6.23 -5.65
C LEU A 20 6.76 -6.59 -6.02
N ASP A 21 7.14 -6.51 -7.30
CA ASP A 21 8.53 -6.74 -7.75
C ASP A 21 9.52 -5.78 -7.08
N CYS A 22 9.08 -4.56 -6.71
CA CYS A 22 9.93 -3.61 -5.98
C CYS A 22 10.29 -4.08 -4.57
N LEU A 23 9.45 -4.92 -3.94
CA LEU A 23 9.74 -5.51 -2.63
C LEU A 23 10.79 -6.63 -2.73
N GLU A 24 10.90 -7.28 -3.89
CA GLU A 24 11.87 -8.35 -4.14
C GLU A 24 13.22 -7.82 -4.66
N TYR A 25 13.32 -6.52 -4.93
CA TYR A 25 14.51 -5.89 -5.47
C TYR A 25 15.70 -5.93 -4.50
N ARG A 26 16.60 -6.91 -4.71
CA ARG A 26 17.91 -6.99 -4.07
C ARG A 26 19.00 -6.40 -4.96
N SER A 27 19.56 -5.26 -4.58
CA SER A 27 20.89 -4.85 -5.03
C SER A 27 21.94 -5.64 -4.25
N SER A 28 22.92 -6.19 -4.94
CA SER A 28 24.11 -6.77 -4.32
C SER A 28 24.77 -5.71 -3.43
N SER A 29 24.92 -6.01 -2.14
CA SER A 29 25.37 -5.09 -1.06
C SER A 29 26.85 -4.70 -1.13
N ASN A 30 27.37 -4.45 -2.34
CA ASN A 30 28.74 -3.98 -2.55
C ASN A 30 28.78 -2.46 -2.85
N GLY A 31 27.68 -1.74 -2.60
CA GLY A 31 27.59 -0.30 -2.80
C GLY A 31 28.36 0.45 -1.71
N HIS A 32 29.42 1.14 -2.12
CA HIS A 32 30.25 1.97 -1.24
C HIS A 32 29.40 2.88 -0.35
N ALA A 33 29.64 2.82 0.97
CA ALA A 33 29.25 3.83 1.94
C ALA A 33 30.01 5.14 1.64
N GLY A 34 29.61 5.83 0.58
CA GLY A 34 30.38 6.93 0.00
C GLY A 34 29.49 8.10 -0.37
N LEU A 35 29.21 8.94 0.63
CA LEU A 35 28.80 10.34 0.51
C LEU A 35 27.87 10.69 -0.66
N GLY A 36 26.57 10.41 -0.50
CA GLY A 36 25.54 11.03 -1.33
C GLY A 36 24.89 12.18 -0.56
N LYS A 37 25.01 13.42 -1.03
CA LYS A 37 24.15 14.54 -0.59
C LYS A 37 22.71 14.04 -0.49
N ALA A 38 21.97 14.47 0.55
CA ALA A 38 20.53 14.22 0.66
C ALA A 38 19.85 14.55 -0.69
N CYS A 39 19.52 13.52 -1.46
CA CYS A 39 18.97 13.65 -2.80
C CYS A 39 17.47 13.52 -2.68
N ASN A 40 16.76 14.56 -3.12
CA ASN A 40 15.31 14.49 -3.19
C ASN A 40 14.92 13.79 -4.50
N PHE A 41 14.49 12.53 -4.41
CA PHE A 41 14.09 11.74 -5.58
C PHE A 41 12.85 12.28 -6.30
N SER A 42 12.02 13.09 -5.64
CA SER A 42 10.84 13.69 -6.27
C SER A 42 11.17 14.82 -7.25
N SER A 43 12.33 15.46 -7.13
CA SER A 43 12.77 16.56 -8.01
C SER A 43 13.86 16.15 -9.00
N LEU A 44 14.32 14.90 -8.96
CA LEU A 44 15.33 14.37 -9.87
C LEU A 44 14.71 13.89 -11.18
N LEU A 45 15.03 14.57 -12.29
CA LEU A 45 14.60 14.13 -13.62
C LEU A 45 15.30 12.82 -14.06
N LYS A 46 16.53 12.60 -13.59
CA LYS A 46 17.33 11.41 -13.92
C LYS A 46 18.18 11.01 -12.72
N VAL A 47 18.01 9.77 -12.27
CA VAL A 47 18.82 9.22 -11.18
C VAL A 47 20.23 8.90 -11.71
N PRO A 48 21.31 9.45 -11.10
CA PRO A 48 22.68 9.09 -11.43
C PRO A 48 22.93 7.59 -11.27
N LYS A 49 23.68 6.98 -12.20
CA LYS A 49 23.98 5.52 -12.16
C LYS A 49 24.64 5.07 -10.85
N GLN A 50 25.39 5.95 -10.20
CA GLN A 50 26.05 5.69 -8.92
C GLN A 50 25.05 5.52 -7.77
N LEU A 51 23.90 6.21 -7.82
CA LEU A 51 22.87 6.15 -6.78
C LEU A 51 21.92 4.95 -6.95
N LEU A 52 21.84 4.34 -8.14
CA LEU A 52 20.94 3.20 -8.39
C LEU A 52 21.25 1.96 -7.52
N LYS A 53 22.47 1.87 -6.99
CA LYS A 53 22.90 0.78 -6.10
C LYS A 53 22.94 1.20 -4.63
N SER A 54 22.61 2.45 -4.31
CA SER A 54 22.66 2.94 -2.94
C SER A 54 21.47 2.41 -2.14
N GLN A 55 21.68 2.21 -0.84
CA GLN A 55 20.63 1.76 0.06
C GLN A 55 19.48 2.77 0.11
N GLU A 56 19.79 4.07 0.09
CA GLU A 56 18.78 5.14 0.13
C GLU A 56 17.84 5.07 -1.08
N PHE A 57 18.37 4.83 -2.28
CA PHE A 57 17.53 4.69 -3.47
C PHE A 57 16.64 3.45 -3.40
N GLN A 58 17.16 2.34 -2.88
CA GLN A 58 16.38 1.12 -2.69
C GLN A 58 15.25 1.30 -1.68
N GLU A 59 15.56 1.91 -0.53
CA GLU A 59 14.57 2.20 0.50
C GLU A 59 13.46 3.11 -0.05
N GLU A 60 13.81 4.14 -0.82
CA GLU A 60 12.83 5.05 -1.44
C GLU A 60 11.95 4.36 -2.49
N CYS A 61 12.51 3.42 -3.25
CA CYS A 61 11.73 2.59 -4.18
C CYS A 61 10.72 1.71 -3.44
N ILE A 62 11.14 1.08 -2.33
CA ILE A 62 10.26 0.27 -1.47
C ILE A 62 9.17 1.15 -0.85
N LEU A 63 9.53 2.31 -0.29
CA LEU A 63 8.57 3.26 0.28
C LEU A 63 7.54 3.71 -0.75
N SER A 64 7.97 4.04 -1.96
CA SER A 64 7.09 4.43 -3.07
C SER A 64 6.14 3.27 -3.46
N ALA A 65 6.64 2.04 -3.50
CA ALA A 65 5.83 0.86 -3.77
C ALA A 65 4.78 0.63 -2.67
N LEU A 66 5.17 0.75 -1.40
CA LEU A 66 4.24 0.65 -0.26
C LEU A 66 3.18 1.75 -0.27
N GLU A 67 3.51 2.97 -0.71
CA GLU A 67 2.54 4.05 -0.88
C GLU A 67 1.53 3.72 -1.99
N GLN A 68 2.00 3.25 -3.15
CA GLN A 68 1.10 2.83 -4.24
C GLN A 68 0.21 1.66 -3.81
N LEU A 69 0.77 0.70 -3.07
CA LEU A 69 0.03 -0.45 -2.56
C LEU A 69 -1.04 -0.01 -1.54
N SER A 70 -0.69 0.90 -0.64
CA SER A 70 -1.62 1.47 0.34
C SER A 70 -2.77 2.21 -0.35
N ALA A 71 -2.47 3.04 -1.35
CA ALA A 71 -3.50 3.73 -2.13
C ALA A 71 -4.42 2.75 -2.87
N HIS A 72 -3.88 1.62 -3.35
CA HIS A 72 -4.66 0.58 -4.00
C HIS A 72 -5.62 -0.10 -3.01
N PHE A 73 -5.15 -0.53 -1.85
CA PHE A 73 -6.02 -1.12 -0.83
C PHE A 73 -7.10 -0.15 -0.33
N ALA A 74 -6.76 1.13 -0.17
CA ALA A 74 -7.75 2.15 0.21
C ALA A 74 -8.87 2.28 -0.81
N GLN A 75 -8.53 2.24 -2.10
CA GLN A 75 -9.52 2.34 -3.16
C GLN A 75 -10.52 1.18 -3.13
N TRP A 76 -10.05 -0.02 -2.79
CA TRP A 76 -10.84 -1.26 -2.84
C TRP A 76 -11.31 -1.74 -1.47
N SER A 77 -11.13 -0.97 -0.39
CA SER A 77 -11.32 -1.43 0.99
C SER A 77 -12.73 -1.90 1.35
N TYR A 78 -13.74 -1.51 0.56
CA TYR A 78 -15.15 -1.90 0.73
C TYR A 78 -15.63 -2.87 -0.34
N ASN A 79 -14.77 -3.26 -1.29
CA ASN A 79 -15.17 -4.15 -2.37
C ASN A 79 -15.30 -5.59 -1.85
N ILE A 80 -16.32 -6.31 -2.32
CA ILE A 80 -16.59 -7.70 -1.90
C ILE A 80 -15.42 -8.66 -2.17
N SER A 81 -14.60 -8.35 -3.18
CA SER A 81 -13.42 -9.12 -3.57
C SER A 81 -12.13 -8.66 -2.87
N PHE A 82 -12.20 -7.77 -1.87
CA PHE A 82 -11.02 -7.31 -1.15
C PHE A 82 -10.20 -8.45 -0.52
N PRO A 83 -10.79 -9.48 0.12
CA PRO A 83 -10.02 -10.60 0.68
C PRO A 83 -9.16 -11.31 -0.36
N GLU A 84 -9.73 -11.56 -1.55
CA GLU A 84 -9.00 -12.16 -2.68
C GLU A 84 -7.92 -11.21 -3.22
N LEU A 85 -8.25 -9.92 -3.39
CA LEU A 85 -7.32 -8.89 -3.85
C LEU A 85 -6.10 -8.75 -2.92
N ALA A 86 -6.31 -8.87 -1.61
CA ALA A 86 -5.27 -8.73 -0.59
C ALA A 86 -4.39 -9.97 -0.43
N THR A 87 -4.83 -11.14 -0.89
CA THR A 87 -4.19 -12.43 -0.60
C THR A 87 -2.73 -12.48 -1.06
N ILE A 88 -2.45 -12.24 -2.35
CA ILE A 88 -1.08 -12.29 -2.88
C ILE A 88 -0.18 -11.20 -2.27
N PRO A 89 -0.60 -9.92 -2.20
CA PRO A 89 0.17 -8.90 -1.52
C PRO A 89 0.52 -9.24 -0.07
N LEU A 90 -0.41 -9.80 0.71
CA LEU A 90 -0.16 -10.18 2.11
C LEU A 90 0.94 -11.23 2.22
N ILE A 91 0.95 -12.22 1.33
CA ILE A 91 2.01 -13.24 1.29
C ILE A 91 3.38 -12.60 1.04
N VAL A 92 3.46 -11.71 0.04
CA VAL A 92 4.72 -11.03 -0.31
C VAL A 92 5.18 -10.09 0.80
N LEU A 93 4.27 -9.32 1.40
CA LEU A 93 4.59 -8.40 2.51
C LEU A 93 5.11 -9.17 3.75
N LYS A 94 4.49 -10.31 4.09
CA LYS A 94 4.98 -11.18 5.18
C LYS A 94 6.37 -11.73 4.87
N SER A 95 6.58 -12.23 3.65
CA SER A 95 7.90 -12.72 3.23
C SER A 95 8.97 -11.62 3.26
N PHE A 96 8.62 -10.40 2.84
CA PHE A 96 9.50 -9.25 2.92
C PHE A 96 9.84 -8.90 4.38
N HIS A 97 8.85 -8.87 5.27
CA HIS A 97 9.05 -8.59 6.69
C HIS A 97 10.03 -9.55 7.37
N GLU A 98 9.99 -10.83 7.00
CA GLU A 98 10.93 -11.84 7.52
C GLU A 98 12.36 -11.63 7.01
N LYS A 99 12.51 -11.24 5.73
CA LYS A 99 13.79 -11.13 5.04
C LYS A 99 14.51 -9.78 5.24
N THR A 100 13.76 -8.71 5.50
CA THR A 100 14.34 -7.36 5.58
C THR A 100 15.14 -7.16 6.87
N THR A 101 16.31 -6.53 6.73
CA THR A 101 17.19 -6.14 7.85
C THR A 101 17.01 -4.68 8.26
N ALA A 102 16.34 -3.87 7.43
CA ALA A 102 16.06 -2.47 7.72
C ALA A 102 14.86 -2.37 8.67
N GLU A 103 15.12 -2.09 9.95
CA GLU A 103 14.12 -2.07 11.01
C GLU A 103 12.99 -1.04 10.77
N SER A 104 13.31 0.10 10.15
CA SER A 104 12.32 1.11 9.75
C SER A 104 11.29 0.54 8.77
N LEU A 105 11.75 -0.11 7.70
CA LEU A 105 10.91 -0.77 6.72
C LEU A 105 10.18 -1.96 7.32
N ARG A 106 10.84 -2.74 8.18
CA ARG A 106 10.26 -3.90 8.86
C ARG A 106 9.01 -3.52 9.65
N ARG A 107 9.08 -2.42 10.42
CA ARG A 107 7.94 -1.88 11.19
C ARG A 107 6.83 -1.35 10.29
N LEU A 108 7.18 -0.62 9.24
CA LEU A 108 6.20 -0.08 8.28
C LEU A 108 5.42 -1.19 7.60
N VAL A 109 6.12 -2.21 7.09
CA VAL A 109 5.50 -3.35 6.41
C VAL A 109 4.66 -4.18 7.37
N ARG A 110 5.13 -4.40 8.61
CA ARG A 110 4.33 -5.08 9.64
C ARG A 110 3.01 -4.35 9.86
N HIS A 111 3.08 -3.04 10.09
CA HIS A 111 1.91 -2.24 10.36
C HIS A 111 0.93 -2.22 9.19
N LEU A 112 1.42 -2.08 7.96
CA LEU A 112 0.60 -2.18 6.76
C LEU A 112 -0.08 -3.55 6.66
N THR A 113 0.67 -4.63 6.87
CA THR A 113 0.17 -6.01 6.84
C THR A 113 -0.99 -6.20 7.81
N ASP A 114 -0.79 -5.80 9.07
CA ASP A 114 -1.82 -5.94 10.12
C ASP A 114 -3.10 -5.17 9.75
N GLN A 115 -2.99 -4.01 9.10
CA GLN A 115 -4.15 -3.21 8.68
C GLN A 115 -4.89 -3.80 7.47
N VAL A 116 -4.16 -4.38 6.53
CA VAL A 116 -4.76 -5.07 5.37
C VAL A 116 -5.49 -6.33 5.84
N GLU A 117 -4.93 -7.09 6.78
CA GLU A 117 -5.58 -8.26 7.39
C GLU A 117 -6.87 -7.88 8.12
N GLN A 118 -6.83 -6.83 8.96
CA GLN A 118 -8.02 -6.34 9.66
C GLN A 118 -9.14 -5.93 8.68
N ASN A 119 -8.78 -5.33 7.55
CA ASN A 119 -9.75 -4.96 6.51
C ASN A 119 -10.29 -6.19 5.77
N SER A 120 -9.43 -7.17 5.48
CA SER A 120 -9.84 -8.45 4.90
C SER A 120 -10.86 -9.14 5.79
N ASP A 121 -10.61 -9.22 7.10
CA ASP A 121 -11.54 -9.80 8.06
C ASP A 121 -12.84 -9.01 8.16
N PHE A 122 -12.77 -7.68 8.14
CA PHE A 122 -13.95 -6.81 8.14
C PHE A 122 -14.85 -7.09 6.93
N VAL A 123 -14.27 -7.11 5.72
CA VAL A 123 -15.00 -7.40 4.50
C VAL A 123 -15.54 -8.83 4.49
N GLN A 124 -14.75 -9.81 4.96
CA GLN A 124 -15.16 -11.20 5.02
C GLN A 124 -16.38 -11.39 5.92
N ARG A 125 -16.38 -10.83 7.14
CA ARG A 125 -17.54 -10.91 8.04
C ARG A 125 -18.80 -10.32 7.40
N LYS A 126 -18.67 -9.18 6.73
CA LYS A 126 -19.77 -8.54 6.01
C LYS A 126 -20.25 -9.38 4.81
N ARG A 127 -19.33 -10.07 4.14
CA ARG A 127 -19.64 -10.99 3.04
C ARG A 127 -20.40 -12.23 3.53
N ASP A 128 -20.12 -12.70 4.73
CA ASP A 128 -20.83 -13.84 5.34
C ASP A 128 -22.28 -13.50 5.73
N GLU A 129 -22.60 -12.21 5.90
CA GLU A 129 -23.95 -11.70 6.24
C GLU A 129 -24.88 -11.55 5.03
N VAL A 130 -24.36 -11.58 3.80
CA VAL A 130 -25.13 -11.33 2.58
C VAL A 130 -25.39 -12.60 1.79
N ALA A 131 -26.60 -12.72 1.24
CA ALA A 131 -27.06 -13.89 0.50
C ALA A 131 -27.39 -13.54 -0.96
N PHE A 132 -26.42 -13.02 -1.71
CA PHE A 132 -26.56 -12.80 -3.15
C PHE A 132 -25.53 -13.60 -3.96
N SER A 133 -25.91 -13.98 -5.18
CA SER A 133 -25.05 -14.74 -6.10
C SER A 133 -23.90 -13.87 -6.62
N PRO A 134 -22.69 -14.41 -6.86
CA PRO A 134 -21.62 -13.68 -7.54
C PRO A 134 -22.01 -13.14 -8.94
N SER A 135 -23.03 -13.74 -9.58
CA SER A 135 -23.57 -13.27 -10.86
C SER A 135 -24.53 -12.08 -10.71
N ASP A 136 -24.96 -11.76 -9.49
CA ASP A 136 -25.73 -10.54 -9.20
C ASP A 136 -24.77 -9.35 -9.04
N HIS A 137 -24.37 -8.80 -10.18
CA HIS A 137 -23.44 -7.68 -10.25
C HIS A 137 -23.97 -6.41 -9.56
N ALA A 138 -25.29 -6.18 -9.58
CA ALA A 138 -25.89 -5.01 -8.96
C ALA A 138 -25.77 -5.05 -7.43
N SER A 139 -26.05 -6.21 -6.83
CA SER A 139 -25.87 -6.42 -5.39
C SER A 139 -24.39 -6.37 -4.99
N ALA A 140 -23.50 -6.95 -5.81
CA ALA A 140 -22.05 -6.92 -5.58
C ALA A 140 -21.47 -5.50 -5.66
N GLU A 141 -21.96 -4.65 -6.58
CA GLU A 141 -21.54 -3.26 -6.71
C GLU A 141 -22.09 -2.35 -5.59
N SER A 142 -23.28 -2.70 -5.09
CA SER A 142 -23.92 -1.99 -3.97
C SER A 142 -23.40 -2.45 -2.60
N PHE A 143 -22.57 -3.48 -2.54
CA PHE A 143 -21.97 -4.01 -1.31
C PHE A 143 -21.19 -2.92 -0.57
N LEU A 144 -21.49 -2.77 0.73
CA LEU A 144 -20.85 -1.81 1.65
C LEU A 144 -20.86 -0.34 1.22
N GLN A 145 -21.78 0.08 0.33
CA GLN A 145 -21.90 1.50 -0.04
C GLN A 145 -22.29 2.38 1.17
N PHE A 146 -23.11 1.86 2.07
CA PHE A 146 -23.47 2.56 3.31
C PHE A 146 -22.25 2.72 4.23
N GLU A 147 -21.52 1.64 4.49
CA GLU A 147 -20.28 1.64 5.27
C GLU A 147 -19.23 2.60 4.69
N LYS A 148 -19.11 2.62 3.36
CA LYS A 148 -18.23 3.55 2.63
C LYS A 148 -18.58 5.01 2.91
N SER A 149 -19.86 5.37 2.98
CA SER A 149 -20.29 6.72 3.32
C SER A 149 -19.88 7.14 4.74
N SER A 150 -19.84 6.18 5.67
CA SER A 150 -19.39 6.38 7.05
C SER A 150 -17.87 6.32 7.25
N SER A 151 -17.10 5.99 6.20
CA SER A 151 -15.64 5.82 6.24
C SER A 151 -15.15 4.91 7.37
N ASN A 152 -15.90 3.83 7.65
CA ASN A 152 -15.69 2.97 8.81
C ASN A 152 -14.75 1.77 8.58
N ALA A 153 -14.30 1.52 7.35
CA ALA A 153 -13.36 0.43 7.08
C ALA A 153 -12.06 0.63 7.88
N PRO A 154 -11.53 -0.42 8.55
CA PRO A 154 -10.32 -0.31 9.35
C PRO A 154 -9.16 0.34 8.59
N PHE A 155 -8.97 -0.04 7.32
CA PHE A 155 -7.89 0.50 6.50
C PHE A 155 -8.02 2.00 6.21
N ILE A 156 -9.25 2.49 6.02
CA ILE A 156 -9.52 3.92 5.77
C ILE A 156 -9.28 4.74 7.03
N GLN A 157 -9.74 4.25 8.19
CA GLN A 157 -9.49 4.89 9.48
C GLN A 157 -8.00 4.94 9.81
N TYR A 158 -7.25 3.90 9.45
CA TYR A 158 -5.80 3.89 9.56
C TYR A 158 -5.12 5.01 8.76
N LEU A 159 -5.48 5.16 7.48
CA LEU A 159 -4.89 6.18 6.64
C LEU A 159 -5.24 7.60 7.10
N SER A 160 -6.48 7.84 7.53
CA SER A 160 -6.88 9.15 8.08
C SER A 160 -6.10 9.49 9.35
N ASN A 161 -5.86 8.52 10.23
CA ASN A 161 -5.03 8.67 11.43
C ASN A 161 -3.57 9.02 11.09
N ILE A 162 -2.99 8.41 10.06
CA ILE A 162 -1.63 8.78 9.59
C ILE A 162 -1.62 10.23 9.09
N GLN A 163 -2.60 10.62 8.28
CA GLN A 163 -2.69 11.97 7.74
C GLN A 163 -2.83 13.02 8.84
N GLN A 164 -3.68 12.79 9.85
CA GLN A 164 -3.80 13.66 11.01
C GLN A 164 -2.49 13.78 11.77
N LYS A 165 -1.83 12.66 12.12
CA LYS A 165 -0.52 12.68 12.80
C LYS A 165 0.53 13.44 12.00
N SER A 166 0.54 13.29 10.67
CA SER A 166 1.46 14.02 9.80
C SER A 166 1.21 15.53 9.81
N SER A 167 -0.06 15.94 9.89
CA SER A 167 -0.47 17.35 9.91
C SER A 167 -0.15 18.02 11.24
N SER A 168 -0.43 17.36 12.36
CA SER A 168 -0.12 17.88 13.71
C SER A 168 1.38 18.06 13.94
N ARG A 169 2.22 17.16 13.41
CA ARG A 169 3.69 17.30 13.47
C ARG A 169 4.20 18.53 12.71
N LYS A 170 3.60 18.86 11.56
CA LYS A 170 3.96 20.06 10.79
C LYS A 170 3.54 21.35 11.48
N LEU A 171 2.47 21.31 12.27
CA LEU A 171 1.95 22.48 12.99
C LEU A 171 2.73 22.79 14.27
N GLY A 172 3.23 21.76 14.98
CA GLY A 172 4.04 21.93 16.20
C GLY A 172 5.53 22.18 15.98
N ALA A 173 6.00 22.22 14.72
CA ALA A 173 7.38 22.54 14.33
C ALA A 173 7.53 23.99 13.82
N ARG A 174 6.54 24.85 14.09
CA ARG A 174 6.56 26.30 13.88
C ARG A 174 6.52 27.01 15.22
#